data_AF-A0A3D3PCX8-F1
#
_entry.id   AF-A0A3D3PCX8-F1
#
_cell.length_a   1.000
_cell.length_b   1.000
_cell.length_c   1.000
_cell.angle_alpha   90.00
_cell.angle_beta   90.00
_cell.angle_gamma   90.00
#
_symmetry.space_group_name_H-M   'P 1'
#
loop_
_entity.id
_entity.type
_entity.pdbx_description
1 polymer ?
#
loop_
_entity_poly.entity_id
_entity_poly.type
_entity_poly.pdbx_seq_one_letter_code
_entity_poly.pdbx_strand_id
1 'polypeptide(L)' 'ILCDIMMPELDGFGVLYLLHKNEKTADIPFIFLTAKAERADLRKGMEMGADDYLTKPF' A
#
# COMPACT_ATOMS: atom_id res chain seq x y z
N ILE A 1 0.72 -5.04 -7.87
CA ILE A 1 -0.57 -4.88 -7.17
C ILE A 1 -0.76 -3.39 -6.94
N LEU A 2 -1.95 -2.89 -7.26
CA LEU A 2 -2.31 -1.50 -7.08
C LEU A 2 -3.47 -1.47 -6.08
N CYS A 3 -3.29 -0.81 -4.93
CA CYS A 3 -4.18 -0.98 -3.78
C CYS A 3 -4.48 0.34 -3.10
N ASP A 4 -5.75 0.57 -2.75
CA ASP A 4 -6.14 1.74 -1.97
C ASP A 4 -5.66 1.61 -0.52
N ILE A 5 -5.23 2.73 0.05
CA ILE A 5 -4.91 2.79 1.47
C ILE A 5 -6.19 2.72 2.29
N MET A 6 -7.23 3.47 1.90
CA MET A 6 -8.46 3.59 2.68
C MET A 6 -9.49 2.57 2.21
N MET A 7 -9.49 1.40 2.84
CA MET A 7 -10.48 0.35 2.62
C MET A 7 -11.14 -0.04 3.95
N PRO A 8 -12.43 -0.45 3.93
CA PRO A 8 -13.10 -0.97 5.12
C PRO A 8 -12.50 -2.32 5.53
N GLU A 9 -12.60 -2.65 6.82
CA GLU A 9 -12.15 -3.91 7.45
C GLU A 9 -10.62 -4.10 7.46
N LEU A 10 -9.98 -4.12 6.30
CA LEU A 10 -8.53 -4.25 6.12
C LEU A 10 -8.01 -3.14 5.21
N ASP A 11 -7.20 -2.25 5.78
CA ASP A 11 -6.58 -1.16 5.02
C ASP A 11 -5.46 -1.66 4.10
N GLY A 12 -5.01 -0.80 3.18
CA GLY A 12 -3.95 -1.16 2.24
C GLY A 12 -2.64 -1.55 2.92
N PHE A 13 -2.35 -1.03 4.11
CA PHE A 13 -1.17 -1.40 4.89
C PHE A 13 -1.25 -2.84 5.38
N GLY A 14 -2.42 -3.26 5.88
CA GLY A 14 -2.69 -4.63 6.28
C GLY A 14 -2.60 -5.60 5.10
N VAL A 15 -3.10 -5.20 3.92
CA VAL A 15 -2.94 -6.00 2.69
C VAL A 15 -1.46 -6.18 2.34
N LEU A 16 -0.67 -5.09 2.32
CA LEU A 16 0.77 -5.14 2.06
C LEU A 16 1.48 -6.11 3.02
N TYR A 17 1.17 -6.03 4.31
CA TYR A 17 1.74 -6.90 5.35
C TYR A 17 1.44 -8.38 5.10
N LEU A 18 0.20 -8.72 4.76
CA LEU A 18 -0.20 -10.10 4.50
C LEU A 18 0.44 -10.67 3.23
N LEU A 19 0.55 -9.85 2.18
CA LEU A 19 1.19 -10.24 0.92
C LEU A 19 2.69 -10.49 1.10
N HIS A 20 3.38 -9.64 1.85
CA HIS A 20 4.80 -9.82 2.18
C HIS A 20 5.05 -11.07 3.04
N LYS A 21 4.09 -11.49 3.87
CA LYS A 21 4.21 -12.71 4.67
C LYS A 21 4.05 -14.00 3.89
N ASN A 22 3.53 -13.95 2.67
CA ASN A 22 3.32 -15.11 1.83
C ASN A 22 4.41 -15.15 0.75
N GLU A 23 5.28 -16.16 0.80
CA GLU A 23 6.41 -16.34 -0.13
C GLU A 23 5.99 -16.28 -1.60
N LYS A 24 4.76 -16.69 -1.94
CA LYS A 24 4.27 -16.65 -3.33
C LYS A 24 3.91 -15.26 -3.82
N THR A 25 3.72 -14.31 -2.92
CA THR A 25 3.28 -12.94 -3.22
C THR A 25 4.24 -11.86 -2.73
N ALA A 26 5.25 -12.23 -1.96
CA ALA A 26 6.19 -11.28 -1.34
C ALA A 26 6.97 -10.46 -2.38
N ASP A 27 7.31 -11.05 -3.52
CA ASP A 27 8.09 -10.38 -4.57
C ASP A 27 7.23 -9.61 -5.58
N ILE A 28 5.90 -9.59 -5.42
CA ILE A 28 5.01 -8.90 -6.35
C ILE A 28 5.05 -7.40 -6.02
N PRO A 29 5.41 -6.52 -6.97
CA PRO A 29 5.47 -5.09 -6.72
C PRO A 29 4.14 -4.54 -6.23
N PHE A 30 4.15 -3.68 -5.22
CA PHE A 30 2.98 -3.14 -4.55
C PHE A 30 3.00 -1.61 -4.54
N ILE A 31 1.98 -1.00 -5.13
CA ILE A 31 1.84 0.44 -5.28
C ILE A 31 0.55 0.90 -4.60
N PHE A 32 0.66 1.89 -3.72
CA PHE A 32 -0.50 2.50 -3.08
C PHE A 32 -1.22 3.46 -4.03
N LEU A 33 -2.56 3.47 -3.98
CA LEU A 33 -3.40 4.42 -4.73
C LEU A 33 -4.31 5.18 -3.76
N THR A 34 -3.98 6.42 -3.42
CA THR A 34 -4.73 7.18 -2.41
C THR A 34 -5.14 8.57 -2.89
N ALA A 35 -6.33 9.03 -2.48
CA ALA A 35 -6.72 10.44 -2.57
C ALA A 35 -6.13 11.27 -1.41
N LYS A 36 -5.82 10.61 -0.29
CA LYS A 36 -5.27 11.22 0.91
C LYS A 36 -3.75 11.05 0.88
N ALA A 37 -3.05 12.07 0.36
CA ALA A 37 -1.60 12.13 0.27
C ALA A 37 -0.96 12.71 1.54
N GLU A 38 -1.47 12.37 2.71
CA GLU A 38 -0.83 12.81 3.95
C GLU A 38 0.57 12.20 4.01
N ARG A 39 1.59 13.05 4.15
CA ARG A 39 3.00 12.63 4.14
C ARG A 39 3.32 11.54 5.19
N ALA A 40 2.56 11.49 6.28
CA ALA A 40 2.70 10.46 7.30
C ALA A 40 2.32 9.06 6.78
N ASP A 41 1.19 8.95 6.06
CA ASP A 41 0.70 7.69 5.50
C ASP A 41 1.64 7.18 4.41
N LEU A 42 2.16 8.07 3.56
CA LEU A 42 3.12 7.73 2.52
C LEU A 42 4.45 7.21 3.10
N ARG A 43 4.97 7.86 4.14
CA ARG A 43 6.20 7.41 4.82
C ARG A 43 6.01 6.03 5.44
N LYS A 44 4.89 5.81 6.13
CA LYS A 44 4.56 4.50 6.71
C LYS A 44 4.54 3.41 5.63
N GLY A 45 3.94 3.69 4.47
CA GLY A 45 3.89 2.73 3.36
C GLY A 45 5.26 2.35 2.83
N MET A 46 6.13 3.34 2.65
CA MET A 46 7.52 3.15 2.21
C MET A 46 8.34 2.37 3.24
N GLU A 47 8.20 2.68 4.53
CA GLU A 47 8.86 1.94 5.63
C GLU A 47 8.40 0.47 5.71
N MET A 48 7.19 0.17 5.24
CA MET A 48 6.63 -1.19 5.17
C MET A 48 7.04 -1.96 3.91
N GLY A 49 7.76 -1.34 2.97
CA GLY A 49 8.21 -2.00 1.74
C GLY A 49 7.25 -1.87 0.56
N ALA A 50 6.41 -0.83 0.51
CA ALA A 50 5.75 -0.49 -0.75
C ALA A 50 6.76 0.10 -1.74
N ASP A 51 6.60 -0.26 -3.01
CA ASP A 51 7.51 0.17 -4.08
C ASP A 51 7.26 1.62 -4.50
N ASP A 52 5.99 2.05 -4.51
CA ASP A 52 5.61 3.41 -4.90
C ASP A 52 4.20 3.79 -4.41
N TYR A 53 3.81 5.03 -4.69
CA TYR A 53 2.43 5.50 -4.56
C TYR A 53 1.99 6.34 -5.76
N LEU A 54 0.70 6.25 -6.06
CA LEU A 54 0.00 7.07 -7.02
C LEU A 54 -1.11 7.84 -6.30
N THR A 55 -1.19 9.13 -6.60
CA THR A 55 -2.31 9.96 -6.15
C THR A 55 -3.48 9.79 -7.11
N LYS A 56 -4.68 9.53 -6.58
CA LYS A 56 -5.88 9.43 -7.40
C LYS A 56 -6.13 10.73 -8.18
N PRO A 57 -6.40 10.68 -9.50
CA PRO A 57 -6.89 11.84 -10.22
C PRO A 57 -8.28 12.17 -9.68
N PHE A 58 -8.51 13.47 -9.45
CA PHE A 58 -9.76 14.03 -8.94
C PHE A 58 -10.94 13.71 -9.87
#